data_AF-A0A9E2XI43-F1
#
_entry.id   AF-A0A9E2XI43-F1
#
_cell.length_a   1.000
_cell.length_b   1.000
_cell.length_c   1.000
_cell.angle_alpha   90.00
_cell.angle_beta   90.00
_cell.angle_gamma   90.00
#
_symmetry.space_group_name_H-M   'P 1'
#
loop_
_entity.id
_entity.type
_entity.pdbx_description
1 polymer ?
#
loop_
_entity_poly.entity_id
_entity_poly.type
_entity_poly.pdbx_seq_one_letter_code
_entity_poly.pdbx_strand_id
1 'polypeptide(L)'
;MASVPSSGTSAPPPPTWNAQPAGAAQVAYGGFWIRLVAYIIDAIILGIVGAILGAIFGISMMSASDIDHYDPTINIVSLVIAWLYFALFESSARGATPGKMALGLRVVTGDGQRLSFLNATGRYFAKFISAIILCIGFIMIGFTERKRGLHDMMANTLVIKVR
;
A
#
# COMPACT_ATOMS: atom_id res chain seq x y z
N MET A 1 52.62 -4.49 57.74
CA MET A 1 51.34 -4.10 57.10
C MET A 1 51.47 -4.39 55.61
N ALA A 2 50.84 -5.48 55.14
CA ALA A 2 50.89 -5.86 53.73
C ALA A 2 49.75 -5.16 52.96
N SER A 3 50.09 -4.43 51.91
CA SER A 3 49.15 -3.72 51.04
C SER A 3 48.41 -4.71 50.13
N VAL A 4 47.08 -4.70 50.17
CA VAL A 4 46.21 -5.49 49.27
C VAL A 4 46.22 -4.84 47.88
N PRO A 5 46.39 -5.58 46.76
CA PRO A 5 46.27 -5.03 45.42
C PRO A 5 44.79 -4.78 45.08
N SER A 6 44.44 -3.57 44.68
CA SER A 6 43.12 -3.24 44.15
C SER A 6 42.98 -3.77 42.72
N SER A 7 42.48 -5.00 42.57
CA SER A 7 42.00 -5.49 41.28
C SER A 7 40.70 -4.77 40.94
N GLY A 8 40.78 -3.68 40.17
CA GLY A 8 39.61 -3.01 39.61
C GLY A 8 38.83 -3.99 38.75
N THR A 9 37.65 -4.38 39.21
CA THR A 9 36.69 -5.12 38.39
C THR A 9 36.12 -4.14 37.38
N SER A 10 36.67 -4.13 36.16
CA SER A 10 35.98 -3.51 35.03
C SER A 10 34.62 -4.19 34.89
N ALA A 11 33.54 -3.45 35.14
CA ALA A 11 32.19 -3.97 34.98
C ALA A 11 32.04 -4.61 33.60
N PRO A 12 31.40 -5.79 33.48
CA PRO A 12 31.16 -6.40 32.18
C PRO A 12 30.36 -5.44 31.30
N PRO A 13 30.64 -5.40 29.98
CA PRO A 13 29.92 -4.52 29.07
C PRO A 13 28.41 -4.79 29.16
N PRO A 14 27.56 -3.76 29.08
CA PRO A 14 26.13 -3.92 29.21
C PRO A 14 25.58 -4.90 28.15
N PRO A 15 24.58 -5.71 28.51
CA PRO A 15 24.05 -6.75 27.63
C PRO A 15 23.53 -6.17 26.31
N THR A 16 24.00 -6.74 25.20
CA THR A 16 23.67 -6.31 23.83
C THR A 16 22.28 -6.73 23.36
N TRP A 17 21.40 -7.23 24.24
CA TRP A 17 20.02 -7.58 23.87
C TRP A 17 19.19 -6.35 23.45
N ASN A 18 19.64 -5.14 23.82
CA ASN A 18 19.09 -3.85 23.37
C ASN A 18 19.87 -3.24 22.18
N ALA A 19 20.78 -3.99 21.55
CA ALA A 19 21.40 -3.56 20.31
C ALA A 19 20.33 -3.58 19.22
N GLN A 20 19.63 -2.45 19.08
CA GLN A 20 18.85 -2.14 17.89
C GLN A 20 19.76 -2.46 16.69
N PRO A 21 19.40 -3.40 15.79
CA PRO A 21 20.29 -3.80 14.71
C PRO A 21 20.76 -2.53 13.99
N ALA A 22 22.08 -2.33 13.96
CA ALA A 22 22.77 -1.11 13.52
C ALA A 22 22.66 -0.86 12.00
N GLY A 23 21.55 -1.26 11.39
CA GLY A 23 21.26 -1.18 9.97
C GLY A 23 19.77 -1.34 9.65
N ALA A 24 18.86 -1.12 10.61
CA ALA A 24 17.46 -0.89 10.26
C ALA A 24 17.40 0.46 9.53
N ALA A 25 17.64 0.44 8.21
CA ALA A 25 17.45 1.60 7.35
C ALA A 25 16.12 2.24 7.73
N GLN A 26 16.10 3.54 8.04
CA GLN A 26 14.87 4.26 8.32
C GLN A 26 13.93 4.05 7.15
N VAL A 27 12.95 3.15 7.32
CA VAL A 27 12.00 2.83 6.27
C VAL A 27 11.08 4.04 6.16
N ALA A 28 11.34 4.87 5.16
CA ALA A 28 10.49 6.02 4.87
C ALA A 28 9.12 5.50 4.43
N TYR A 29 8.07 5.76 5.20
CA TYR A 29 6.72 5.34 4.86
C TYR A 29 6.10 6.29 3.85
N GLY A 30 5.40 5.74 2.86
CA GLY A 30 4.60 6.54 1.93
C GLY A 30 3.41 7.17 2.67
N GLY A 31 3.38 8.49 2.79
CA GLY A 31 2.27 9.21 3.42
C GLY A 31 0.97 9.19 2.60
N PHE A 32 -0.06 9.89 3.10
CA PHE A 32 -1.37 9.94 2.46
C PHE A 32 -1.31 10.57 1.05
N TRP A 33 -0.71 11.76 0.93
CA TRP A 33 -0.70 12.53 -0.32
C TRP A 33 0.00 11.80 -1.48
N ILE A 34 1.15 11.20 -1.23
CA ILE A 34 1.87 10.46 -2.29
C ILE A 34 1.10 9.20 -2.73
N ARG A 35 0.33 8.58 -1.83
CA ARG A 35 -0.57 7.47 -2.19
C ARG A 35 -1.80 7.95 -2.94
N LEU A 36 -2.33 9.12 -2.62
CA LEU A 36 -3.44 9.75 -3.35
C LEU A 36 -3.01 10.07 -4.79
N VAL A 37 -1.84 10.67 -4.97
CA VAL A 37 -1.28 10.94 -6.31
C VAL A 37 -1.04 9.64 -7.06
N ALA A 38 -0.50 8.60 -6.41
CA ALA A 38 -0.35 7.27 -7.04
C ALA A 38 -1.69 6.74 -7.55
N TYR A 39 -2.76 6.87 -6.74
CA TYR A 39 -4.10 6.42 -7.11
C TYR A 39 -4.68 7.21 -8.27
N ILE A 40 -4.47 8.53 -8.32
CA ILE A 40 -4.89 9.37 -9.44
C ILE A 40 -4.18 8.94 -10.73
N ILE A 41 -2.88 8.67 -10.67
CA ILE A 41 -2.13 8.16 -11.83
C ILE A 41 -2.69 6.81 -12.30
N ASP A 42 -2.91 5.88 -11.36
CA ASP A 42 -3.51 4.58 -11.69
C ASP A 42 -4.92 4.72 -12.27
N ALA A 43 -5.73 5.65 -11.78
CA ALA A 43 -7.07 5.93 -12.29
C ALA A 43 -7.04 6.49 -13.72
N ILE A 44 -6.08 7.37 -14.03
CA ILE A 44 -5.88 7.89 -15.39
C ILE A 44 -5.45 6.75 -16.32
N ILE A 45 -4.51 5.90 -15.90
CA ILE A 45 -4.05 4.75 -16.70
C ILE A 45 -5.22 3.81 -17.00
N LEU A 46 -5.99 3.43 -15.97
CA LEU A 46 -7.16 2.56 -16.14
C LEU A 46 -8.24 3.22 -17.00
N GLY A 47 -8.45 4.54 -16.85
CA GLY A 47 -9.40 5.30 -17.67
C GLY A 47 -9.02 5.34 -19.15
N ILE A 48 -7.74 5.59 -19.47
CA ILE A 48 -7.25 5.58 -20.85
C ILE A 48 -7.36 4.17 -21.45
N VAL A 49 -6.91 3.14 -20.73
CA VAL A 49 -7.01 1.75 -21.18
C VAL A 49 -8.49 1.36 -21.40
N GLY A 50 -9.36 1.72 -20.47
CA GLY A 50 -10.80 1.49 -20.58
C GLY A 50 -11.42 2.19 -21.79
N ALA A 51 -11.04 3.44 -22.05
CA ALA A 51 -11.52 4.21 -23.20
C ALA A 51 -11.06 3.61 -24.54
N ILE A 52 -9.81 3.17 -24.64
CA ILE A 52 -9.26 2.53 -25.84
C ILE A 52 -9.99 1.20 -26.10
N LEU A 53 -10.16 0.37 -25.07
CA LEU A 53 -10.90 -0.89 -25.20
C LEU A 53 -12.35 -0.61 -25.60
N GLY A 54 -13.00 0.37 -24.95
CA GLY A 54 -14.35 0.80 -25.30
C GLY A 54 -14.47 1.19 -26.77
N ALA A 55 -13.54 2.01 -27.29
CA ALA A 55 -13.52 2.40 -28.69
C ALA A 55 -13.33 1.21 -29.65
N ILE A 56 -12.48 0.24 -29.31
CA ILE A 56 -12.25 -0.97 -30.14
C ILE A 56 -13.48 -1.87 -30.18
N PHE A 57 -14.15 -2.06 -29.03
CA PHE A 57 -15.31 -2.95 -28.90
C PHE A 57 -16.64 -2.25 -29.17
N GLY A 58 -16.64 -0.97 -29.56
CA GLY A 58 -17.84 -0.17 -29.79
C GLY A 58 -18.64 0.17 -28.52
N ILE A 59 -18.04 -0.02 -27.33
CA ILE A 59 -18.62 0.31 -26.03
C ILE A 59 -18.31 1.79 -25.75
N SER A 60 -19.30 2.63 -26.03
CA SER A 60 -19.26 4.06 -25.71
C SER A 60 -19.41 4.27 -24.19
N MET A 61 -18.29 4.42 -23.48
CA MET A 61 -18.29 4.80 -22.05
C MET A 61 -18.80 6.23 -21.80
N MET A 62 -18.98 7.02 -22.87
CA MET A 62 -19.32 8.44 -22.84
C MET A 62 -20.61 8.72 -23.61
N SER A 63 -21.50 7.73 -23.70
CA SER A 63 -22.82 7.90 -24.31
C SER A 63 -23.72 8.68 -23.35
N ALA A 64 -23.76 10.01 -23.48
CA ALA A 64 -24.69 10.85 -22.73
C ALA A 64 -26.17 10.59 -23.09
N SER A 65 -26.43 9.79 -24.14
CA SER A 65 -27.76 9.42 -24.61
C SER A 65 -28.40 8.23 -23.89
N ASP A 66 -27.68 7.53 -23.01
CA ASP A 66 -28.14 6.29 -22.35
C ASP A 66 -28.39 6.43 -20.85
N ILE A 67 -28.81 7.62 -20.37
CA ILE A 67 -29.17 7.80 -18.95
C ILE A 67 -30.34 6.86 -18.54
N ASP A 68 -31.15 6.41 -19.51
CA ASP A 68 -32.27 5.48 -19.29
C ASP A 68 -31.89 3.99 -19.40
N HIS A 69 -30.70 3.64 -19.90
CA HIS A 69 -30.22 2.25 -20.02
C HIS A 69 -28.99 2.01 -19.14
N TYR A 70 -29.20 2.07 -17.82
CA TYR A 70 -28.19 1.65 -16.85
C TYR A 70 -28.03 0.12 -16.90
N ASP A 71 -26.98 -0.36 -17.58
CA ASP A 71 -26.60 -1.77 -17.52
C ASP A 71 -25.65 -2.01 -16.32
N PRO A 72 -26.10 -2.70 -15.25
CA PRO A 72 -25.27 -2.99 -14.09
C PRO A 72 -24.08 -3.91 -14.42
N THR A 73 -24.10 -4.64 -15.54
CA THR A 73 -23.02 -5.57 -15.91
C THR A 73 -21.71 -4.84 -16.18
N ILE A 74 -21.75 -3.65 -16.79
CA ILE A 74 -20.56 -2.82 -17.09
C ILE A 74 -19.83 -2.41 -15.80
N ASN A 75 -20.59 -2.10 -14.73
CA ASN A 75 -20.04 -1.75 -13.43
C ASN A 75 -19.38 -2.95 -12.74
N ILE A 76 -19.99 -4.13 -12.84
CA ILE A 76 -19.42 -5.37 -12.28
C ILE A 76 -18.12 -5.73 -13.01
N VAL A 77 -18.10 -5.66 -14.34
CA VAL A 77 -16.89 -5.92 -15.14
C VAL A 77 -15.78 -4.93 -14.79
N SER A 78 -16.10 -3.64 -14.70
CA SER A 78 -15.13 -2.60 -14.32
C SER A 78 -14.57 -2.81 -12.91
N LEU A 79 -15.42 -3.20 -11.96
CA LEU A 79 -15.02 -3.56 -10.60
C LEU A 79 -14.05 -4.75 -10.59
N VAL A 80 -14.34 -5.81 -11.34
CA VAL A 80 -13.49 -7.00 -11.42
C VAL A 80 -12.15 -6.67 -12.06
N ILE A 81 -12.13 -5.87 -13.14
CA ILE A 81 -10.90 -5.42 -13.80
C ILE A 81 -10.05 -4.59 -12.83
N ALA A 82 -10.65 -3.63 -12.14
CA ALA A 82 -9.94 -2.81 -11.16
C ALA A 82 -9.38 -3.66 -10.02
N TRP A 83 -10.18 -4.56 -9.46
CA TRP A 83 -9.74 -5.50 -8.42
C TRP A 83 -8.54 -6.32 -8.89
N LEU A 84 -8.64 -6.98 -10.05
CA LEU A 84 -7.56 -7.79 -10.61
C LEU A 84 -6.30 -6.96 -10.86
N TYR A 85 -6.44 -5.75 -11.41
CA TYR A 85 -5.30 -4.84 -11.61
C TYR A 85 -4.58 -4.59 -10.27
N PHE A 86 -5.28 -4.09 -9.25
CA PHE A 86 -4.64 -3.79 -7.98
C PHE A 86 -4.09 -5.05 -7.29
N ALA A 87 -4.83 -6.16 -7.28
CA ALA A 87 -4.42 -7.39 -6.63
C ALA A 87 -3.20 -8.04 -7.31
N LEU A 88 -3.16 -8.09 -8.65
CA LEU A 88 -2.05 -8.66 -9.40
C LEU A 88 -0.79 -7.80 -9.31
N PHE A 89 -0.91 -6.48 -9.45
CA PHE A 89 0.25 -5.59 -9.38
C PHE A 89 0.83 -5.51 -7.96
N GLU A 90 -0.01 -5.42 -6.93
CA GLU A 90 0.45 -5.37 -5.53
C GLU A 90 1.01 -6.72 -5.05
N SER A 91 0.52 -7.85 -5.59
CA SER A 91 1.08 -9.18 -5.30
C SER A 91 2.25 -9.58 -6.21
N SER A 92 2.59 -8.78 -7.23
CA SER A 92 3.73 -9.04 -8.13
C SER A 92 5.08 -8.86 -7.42
N ALA A 93 6.17 -9.32 -8.05
CA ALA A 93 7.54 -9.14 -7.56
C ALA A 93 7.92 -7.66 -7.33
N ARG A 94 7.24 -6.75 -8.04
CA ARG A 94 7.41 -5.31 -7.89
C ARG A 94 6.70 -4.75 -6.65
N GLY A 95 5.64 -5.40 -6.18
CA GLY A 95 4.85 -5.03 -5.01
C GLY A 95 4.15 -3.67 -5.14
N ALA A 96 3.88 -3.20 -6.37
CA ALA A 96 3.41 -1.85 -6.62
C ALA A 96 2.65 -1.78 -7.95
N THR A 97 1.63 -0.94 -7.99
CA THR A 97 0.97 -0.53 -9.22
C THR A 97 1.84 0.44 -10.01
N PRO A 98 1.66 0.56 -11.34
CA PRO A 98 2.33 1.56 -12.17
C PRO A 98 2.38 2.97 -11.57
N GLY A 99 1.27 3.50 -11.03
CA GLY A 99 1.25 4.80 -10.38
C GLY A 99 2.10 4.86 -9.11
N LYS A 100 2.10 3.79 -8.31
CA LYS A 100 2.98 3.67 -7.13
C LYS A 100 4.44 3.52 -7.51
N MET A 101 4.73 2.76 -8.56
CA MET A 101 6.09 2.58 -9.08
C MET A 101 6.67 3.91 -9.56
N ALA A 102 5.87 4.73 -10.25
CA ALA A 102 6.28 6.06 -10.71
C ALA A 102 6.68 6.99 -9.54
N LEU A 103 6.05 6.83 -8.38
CA LEU A 103 6.35 7.58 -7.16
C LEU A 103 7.36 6.88 -6.22
N GLY A 104 7.95 5.77 -6.65
CA GLY A 104 8.93 5.02 -5.86
C GLY A 104 8.33 4.36 -4.62
N LEU A 105 7.06 3.97 -4.66
CA LEU A 105 6.35 3.30 -3.56
C LEU A 105 6.27 1.79 -3.78
N ARG A 106 6.33 1.03 -2.69
CA ARG A 106 6.09 -0.42 -2.67
C ARG A 106 5.22 -0.81 -1.50
N VAL A 107 4.27 -1.72 -1.74
CA VAL A 107 3.42 -2.36 -0.74
C VAL A 107 4.10 -3.65 -0.27
N VAL A 108 4.25 -3.79 1.04
CA VAL A 108 4.86 -4.95 1.70
C VAL A 108 3.99 -5.40 2.87
N THR A 109 4.19 -6.62 3.36
CA THR A 109 3.55 -7.08 4.60
C THR A 109 4.12 -6.35 5.82
N GLY A 110 3.50 -6.53 7.00
CA GLY A 110 4.04 -6.05 8.28
C GLY A 110 5.50 -6.44 8.53
N ASP A 111 5.93 -7.58 8.00
CA ASP A 111 7.28 -8.13 8.11
C ASP A 111 8.20 -7.71 6.96
N GLY A 112 7.77 -6.80 6.08
CA GLY A 112 8.53 -6.33 4.93
C GLY A 112 8.59 -7.30 3.74
N GLN A 113 7.83 -8.40 3.79
CA GLN A 113 7.78 -9.40 2.72
C GLN A 113 6.82 -8.99 1.60
N ARG A 114 6.91 -9.69 0.48
CA ARG A 114 5.99 -9.52 -0.66
C ARG A 114 4.56 -9.94 -0.26
N LEU A 115 3.56 -9.22 -0.77
CA LEU A 115 2.16 -9.58 -0.59
C LEU A 115 1.81 -10.86 -1.35
N SER A 116 1.08 -11.75 -0.69
CA SER A 116 0.34 -12.81 -1.37
C SER A 116 -0.87 -12.22 -2.10
N PHE A 117 -1.37 -12.91 -3.12
CA PHE A 117 -2.57 -12.49 -3.86
C PHE A 117 -3.81 -12.37 -2.94
N LEU A 118 -3.93 -13.26 -1.96
CA LEU A 118 -4.99 -13.23 -0.93
C LEU A 118 -4.89 -11.96 -0.07
N ASN A 119 -3.69 -11.61 0.39
CA ASN A 119 -3.49 -10.39 1.19
C ASN A 119 -3.77 -9.12 0.36
N ALA A 120 -3.36 -9.10 -0.91
CA ALA A 120 -3.65 -7.99 -1.83
C ALA A 120 -5.15 -7.84 -2.11
N THR A 121 -5.86 -8.97 -2.24
CA THR A 121 -7.32 -9.01 -2.39
C THR A 121 -8.03 -8.50 -1.14
N GLY A 122 -7.68 -9.01 0.03
CA GLY A 122 -8.23 -8.54 1.31
C GLY A 122 -7.97 -7.04 1.51
N ARG A 123 -6.78 -6.56 1.15
CA ARG A 123 -6.44 -5.14 1.16
C ARG A 123 -7.30 -4.31 0.21
N TYR A 124 -7.60 -4.81 -0.99
CA TYR A 124 -8.47 -4.13 -1.96
C TYR A 124 -9.90 -4.00 -1.41
N PHE A 125 -10.49 -5.10 -0.91
CA PHE A 125 -11.84 -5.06 -0.35
C PHE A 125 -11.93 -4.24 0.93
N ALA A 126 -10.90 -4.24 1.78
CA ALA A 126 -10.84 -3.42 2.98
C ALA A 126 -10.83 -1.89 2.67
N LYS A 127 -10.46 -1.49 1.44
CA LYS A 127 -10.61 -0.09 1.01
C LYS A 127 -12.08 0.31 0.86
N PHE A 128 -12.98 -0.59 0.45
CA PHE A 128 -14.42 -0.29 0.42
C PHE A 128 -14.96 -0.03 1.82
N ILE A 129 -14.55 -0.85 2.79
CA ILE A 129 -14.89 -0.63 4.21
C ILE A 129 -14.34 0.74 4.67
N SER A 130 -13.09 1.06 4.32
CA SER A 130 -12.48 2.37 4.64
C SER A 130 -13.20 3.54 3.97
N ALA A 131 -13.76 3.35 2.77
CA ALA A 131 -14.51 4.37 2.03
C ALA A 131 -15.91 4.58 2.61
N ILE A 132 -16.61 3.51 2.98
CA ILE A 132 -17.94 3.55 3.63
C ILE A 132 -17.86 4.29 4.97
N ILE A 133 -16.77 4.13 5.72
CA ILE A 133 -16.51 4.88 6.96
C ILE A 133 -15.94 6.28 6.63
N LEU A 134 -16.63 7.05 5.78
CA LEU A 134 -16.37 8.47 5.47
C LEU A 134 -14.92 8.80 5.07
N CYS A 135 -14.22 7.88 4.41
CA CYS A 135 -12.78 8.01 4.10
C CYS A 135 -11.87 8.22 5.33
N ILE A 136 -12.38 8.05 6.56
CA ILE A 136 -11.64 8.23 7.81
C ILE A 136 -10.45 7.25 7.86
N GLY A 137 -10.64 6.04 7.32
CA GLY A 137 -9.58 5.04 7.18
C GLY A 137 -8.40 5.49 6.30
N PHE A 138 -8.60 6.46 5.40
CA PHE A 138 -7.54 7.08 4.61
C PHE A 138 -6.90 8.27 5.33
N ILE A 139 -7.69 9.07 6.06
CA ILE A 139 -7.21 10.20 6.86
C ILE A 139 -6.25 9.73 7.96
N MET A 140 -6.50 8.54 8.55
CA MET A 140 -5.64 7.88 9.54
C MET A 140 -4.19 7.66 9.05
N ILE A 141 -3.97 7.57 7.74
CA ILE A 141 -2.61 7.49 7.15
C ILE A 141 -1.79 8.73 7.51
N GLY A 142 -2.42 9.91 7.63
CA GLY A 142 -1.74 11.15 8.00
C GLY A 142 -1.24 11.16 9.45
N PHE A 143 -2.00 10.55 10.35
CA PHE A 143 -1.82 10.66 11.81
C PHE A 143 -1.05 9.49 12.44
N THR A 144 -0.98 8.34 11.77
CA THR A 144 -0.27 7.16 12.30
C THR A 144 1.24 7.24 12.07
N GLU A 145 2.04 6.80 13.04
CA GLU A 145 3.51 6.79 12.97
C GLU A 145 4.04 5.99 11.77
N ARG A 146 3.41 4.85 11.48
CA ARG A 146 3.73 3.98 10.34
C ARG A 146 2.97 4.33 9.05
N LYS A 147 2.25 5.47 9.04
CA LYS A 147 1.40 5.93 7.93
C LYS A 147 0.48 4.82 7.39
N ARG A 148 -0.22 4.09 8.26
CA ARG A 148 -1.12 2.98 7.88
C ARG A 148 -2.56 3.46 7.85
N GLY A 149 -3.30 3.06 6.82
CA GLY A 149 -4.75 3.23 6.78
C GLY A 149 -5.45 2.05 7.44
N LEU A 150 -6.74 2.20 7.72
CA LEU A 150 -7.56 1.11 8.28
C LEU A 150 -7.46 -0.17 7.42
N HIS A 151 -7.55 -0.03 6.10
CA HIS A 151 -7.37 -1.14 5.16
C HIS A 151 -5.97 -1.78 5.19
N ASP A 152 -4.92 -1.02 5.49
CA ASP A 152 -3.57 -1.55 5.65
C ASP A 152 -3.39 -2.27 6.99
N MET A 153 -4.09 -1.83 8.04
CA MET A 153 -4.11 -2.49 9.34
C MET A 153 -4.83 -3.83 9.24
N MET A 154 -6.01 -3.86 8.61
CA MET A 154 -6.78 -5.08 8.39
C MET A 154 -6.03 -6.11 7.55
N ALA A 155 -5.31 -5.67 6.51
CA ALA A 155 -4.55 -6.58 5.65
C ALA A 155 -3.13 -6.89 6.16
N ASN A 156 -2.75 -6.36 7.32
CA ASN A 156 -1.38 -6.38 7.85
C ASN A 156 -0.30 -5.98 6.81
N THR A 157 -0.51 -4.84 6.16
CA THR A 157 0.37 -4.29 5.12
C THR A 157 0.91 -2.91 5.46
N LEU A 158 1.96 -2.52 4.74
CA LEU A 158 2.70 -1.27 4.86
C LEU A 158 3.03 -0.77 3.46
N VAL A 159 3.10 0.56 3.27
CA VAL A 159 3.65 1.15 2.04
C VAL A 159 4.92 1.89 2.36
N ILE A 160 6.01 1.45 1.74
CA ILE A 160 7.35 1.95 1.95
C ILE A 160 7.83 2.69 0.70
N LYS A 161 8.70 3.66 0.90
CA LYS A 161 9.41 4.35 -0.17
C LYS A 161 10.69 3.57 -0.47
N VAL A 162 10.92 3.27 -1.75
CA VAL A 162 12.06 2.47 -2.22
C VAL A 162 13.22 3.38 -2.69
N ARG A 163 13.02 4.70 -2.68
CA ARG A 163 13.95 5.70 -3.20
C ARG A 163 14.14 6.89 -2.27
#